data_AF-A0A1E4FX83-F1
#
_entry.id   AF-A0A1E4FX83-F1
#
_cell.length_a   1.000
_cell.length_b   1.000
_cell.length_c   1.000
_cell.angle_alpha   90.00
_cell.angle_beta   90.00
_cell.angle_gamma   90.00
#
_symmetry.space_group_name_H-M   'P 1'
#
loop_
_entity.id
_entity.type
_entity.pdbx_description
1 polymer ?
#
loop_
_entity_poly.entity_id
_entity_poly.type
_entity_poly.pdbx_seq_one_letter_code
_entity_poly.pdbx_strand_id
1 'polypeptide(L)'
;MGPAFLCRGCEGCWFEGDKLEAVLSDGEVVGTPLAVTLIGDDHGVVLESSVTCPRCARVMFRYEYGDSGVDLDACPQHGVWLDDGELGALLEYVAVREPVAGEVPREFWQWLGSWFRKL
;
A
#
# COMPACT_ATOMS: atom_id res chain seq x y z
N MET A 1 -11.70 1.78 9.21
CA MET A 1 -10.54 2.34 9.93
C MET A 1 -9.63 2.96 8.88
N GLY A 2 -9.27 4.24 9.01
CA GLY A 2 -8.45 4.95 8.02
C GLY A 2 -6.94 4.69 8.18
N PRO A 3 -6.10 5.34 7.35
CA PRO A 3 -4.66 5.21 7.36
C PRO A 3 -4.14 5.76 8.69
N ALA A 4 -3.02 5.24 9.14
CA ALA A 4 -2.40 5.75 10.35
C ALA A 4 -1.75 7.12 10.12
N PHE A 5 -1.42 7.46 8.86
CA PHE A 5 -0.84 8.74 8.50
C PHE A 5 -1.15 9.10 7.03
N LEU A 6 -1.41 10.38 6.78
CA LEU A 6 -1.51 10.99 5.45
C LEU A 6 -0.41 12.04 5.31
N CYS A 7 0.37 11.97 4.23
CA CYS A 7 1.35 12.99 3.93
C CYS A 7 0.64 14.19 3.28
N ARG A 8 0.79 15.39 3.84
CA ARG A 8 0.25 16.61 3.20
C ARG A 8 1.20 17.22 2.16
N GLY A 9 2.37 16.62 1.95
CA GLY A 9 3.38 17.10 1.02
C GLY A 9 3.37 16.37 -0.31
N CYS A 10 3.24 15.04 -0.28
CA CYS A 10 3.18 14.17 -1.46
C CYS A 10 1.85 13.42 -1.59
N GLU A 11 0.88 13.71 -0.72
CA GLU A 11 -0.48 13.15 -0.73
C GLU A 11 -0.59 11.61 -0.58
N GLY A 12 0.55 10.93 -0.39
CA GLY A 12 0.60 9.51 -0.05
C GLY A 12 0.04 9.15 1.34
N CYS A 13 -0.22 7.87 1.54
CA CYS A 13 -0.82 7.32 2.75
C CYS A 13 -0.06 6.12 3.32
N TRP A 14 -0.04 6.04 4.66
CA TRP A 14 0.60 4.98 5.41
C TRP A 14 -0.42 4.09 6.12
N PHE A 15 -0.30 2.78 5.89
CA PHE A 15 -1.06 1.77 6.59
C PHE A 15 -0.15 1.00 7.53
N GLU A 16 -0.60 0.82 8.77
CA GLU A 16 0.12 0.01 9.76
C GLU A 16 -0.32 -1.43 9.71
N GLY A 17 0.63 -2.36 9.85
CA GLY A 17 0.34 -3.79 9.91
C GLY A 17 -0.48 -4.25 8.71
N ASP A 18 -1.62 -4.87 9.00
CA ASP A 18 -2.58 -5.46 8.05
C ASP A 18 -3.77 -4.54 7.72
N LYS A 19 -3.68 -3.24 8.02
CA LYS A 19 -4.78 -2.29 7.81
C LYS A 19 -5.06 -2.01 6.33
N LEU A 20 -4.06 -2.15 5.44
CA LEU A 20 -4.26 -1.96 4.00
C LEU A 20 -5.22 -3.03 3.46
N GLU A 21 -5.01 -4.28 3.88
CA GLU A 21 -5.79 -5.44 3.47
C GLU A 21 -7.25 -5.32 3.91
N ALA A 22 -7.50 -4.80 5.11
CA ALA A 22 -8.85 -4.51 5.58
C ALA A 22 -9.55 -3.47 4.67
N VAL A 23 -8.85 -2.41 4.28
CA VAL A 23 -9.40 -1.38 3.38
C VAL A 23 -9.66 -1.93 1.97
N LEU A 24 -8.75 -2.71 1.41
CA LEU A 24 -8.93 -3.34 0.10
C LEU A 24 -10.06 -4.38 0.09
N SER A 25 -10.30 -5.05 1.23
CA SER A 25 -11.39 -6.03 1.37
C SER A 25 -12.76 -5.38 1.55
N ASP A 26 -12.84 -4.31 2.35
CA ASP A 26 -14.11 -3.65 2.69
C ASP A 26 -14.55 -2.66 1.60
N GLY A 27 -13.61 -2.08 0.85
CA GLY A 27 -13.88 -1.11 -0.23
C GLY A 27 -14.44 0.25 0.24
N GLU A 28 -14.70 0.41 1.54
CA GLU A 28 -15.29 1.63 2.09
C GLU A 28 -14.26 2.73 2.33
N VAL A 29 -13.99 3.51 1.28
CA VAL A 29 -13.04 4.64 1.33
C VAL A 29 -13.74 5.99 1.14
N VAL A 30 -14.91 5.99 0.50
CA VAL A 30 -15.74 7.18 0.24
C VAL A 30 -16.25 7.78 1.55
N GLY A 31 -16.08 9.10 1.71
CA GLY A 31 -16.49 9.81 2.93
C GLY A 31 -15.47 9.72 4.09
N THR A 32 -14.32 9.09 3.85
CA THR A 32 -13.19 9.08 4.80
C THR A 32 -12.09 10.05 4.35
N PRO A 33 -11.15 10.42 5.24
CA PRO A 33 -9.98 11.22 4.84
C PRO A 33 -9.12 10.59 3.74
N LEU A 34 -9.24 9.29 3.46
CA LEU A 34 -8.54 8.61 2.37
C LEU A 34 -9.06 8.99 0.99
N ALA A 35 -10.28 9.53 0.88
CA ALA A 35 -10.86 9.86 -0.40
C ALA A 35 -9.98 10.83 -1.22
N VAL A 36 -9.13 11.61 -0.54
CA VAL A 36 -8.18 12.53 -1.18
C VAL A 36 -7.04 11.81 -1.90
N THR A 37 -6.67 10.60 -1.49
CA THR A 37 -5.54 9.84 -2.07
C THR A 37 -5.99 8.87 -3.17
N LEU A 38 -7.27 8.92 -3.57
CA LEU A 38 -7.85 7.97 -4.52
C LEU A 38 -7.55 8.33 -5.97
N ILE A 39 -7.34 9.61 -6.26
CA ILE A 39 -7.12 10.09 -7.62
C ILE A 39 -5.84 10.89 -7.57
N GLY A 40 -4.79 10.37 -8.21
CA GLY A 40 -3.53 11.08 -8.28
C GLY A 40 -3.71 12.38 -9.06
N ASP A 41 -3.37 13.51 -8.45
CA ASP A 41 -3.36 14.81 -9.14
C ASP A 41 -1.95 15.37 -9.34
N ASP A 42 -0.94 14.74 -8.74
CA ASP A 42 0.47 15.09 -8.93
C ASP A 42 1.03 14.47 -10.23
N HIS A 43 1.12 15.31 -11.27
CA HIS A 43 1.51 14.91 -12.62
C HIS A 43 3.03 14.69 -12.76
N GLY A 44 3.54 13.63 -12.14
CA GLY A 44 4.83 13.05 -12.52
C GLY A 44 5.98 13.23 -11.54
N VAL A 45 5.71 13.31 -10.24
CA VAL A 45 6.75 12.96 -9.27
C VAL A 45 6.87 11.44 -9.24
N VAL A 46 7.66 10.90 -10.17
CA VAL A 46 8.25 9.58 -9.97
C VAL A 46 9.17 9.74 -8.76
N LEU A 47 8.70 9.37 -7.56
CA LEU A 47 9.55 9.29 -6.38
C LEU A 47 10.51 8.11 -6.58
N GLU A 48 11.53 8.29 -7.42
CA GLU A 48 12.72 7.42 -7.50
C GLU A 48 13.50 7.42 -6.17
N SER A 49 13.17 8.34 -5.25
CA SER A 49 13.75 8.39 -3.91
C SER A 49 13.16 7.31 -3.02
N SER A 50 14.02 6.44 -2.51
CA SER A 50 13.70 5.45 -1.49
C SER A 50 12.93 6.08 -0.31
N VAL A 51 11.73 5.59 -0.02
CA VAL A 51 10.91 6.06 1.12
C VAL A 51 11.41 5.43 2.41
N THR A 52 11.49 6.20 3.49
CA THR A 52 11.85 5.70 4.82
C THR A 52 10.63 5.45 5.68
N CYS A 53 10.62 4.33 6.42
CA CYS A 53 9.53 3.98 7.32
C CYS A 53 9.31 5.07 8.39
N PRO A 54 8.09 5.58 8.58
CA PRO A 54 7.81 6.61 9.59
C PRO A 54 7.94 6.11 11.04
N ARG A 55 8.05 4.79 11.25
CA ARG A 55 8.19 4.18 12.58
C ARG A 55 9.64 3.90 12.98
N CYS A 56 10.48 3.44 12.05
CA CYS A 56 11.86 3.04 12.37
C CYS A 56 12.94 3.75 11.53
N ALA A 57 12.56 4.67 10.63
CA ALA A 57 13.45 5.42 9.75
C ALA A 57 14.35 4.58 8.82
N ARG A 58 14.09 3.27 8.71
CA ARG A 58 14.79 2.40 7.74
C ARG A 58 14.20 2.61 6.35
N VAL A 59 15.06 2.52 5.33
CA VAL A 59 14.63 2.46 3.92
C VAL A 59 13.68 1.28 3.74
N MET A 60 12.56 1.54 3.08
CA MET A 60 11.54 0.54 2.77
C MET A 60 11.85 -0.20 1.48
N PHE A 61 11.30 -1.39 1.37
CA PHE A 61 11.45 -2.24 0.20
C PHE A 61 10.29 -1.99 -0.76
N ARG A 62 10.61 -1.64 -2.01
CA ARG A 62 9.62 -1.42 -3.06
C ARG A 62 9.28 -2.69 -3.80
N TYR A 63 8.00 -2.94 -4.05
CA TYR A 63 7.52 -4.09 -4.81
C TYR A 63 6.18 -3.82 -5.50
N GLU A 64 5.95 -4.46 -6.64
CA GLU A 64 4.66 -4.41 -7.32
C GLU A 64 3.62 -5.28 -6.59
N TYR A 65 2.41 -4.74 -6.36
CA TYR A 65 1.31 -5.49 -5.75
C TYR A 65 0.64 -6.43 -6.78
N GLY A 66 0.94 -7.74 -6.69
CA GLY A 66 0.37 -8.72 -7.62
C GLY A 66 0.83 -8.48 -9.06
N ASP A 67 -0.10 -8.33 -10.00
CA ASP A 67 0.12 -7.89 -11.38
C ASP A 67 -0.60 -6.55 -11.66
N SER A 68 -0.75 -5.72 -10.63
CA SER A 68 -1.51 -4.47 -10.71
C SER A 68 -0.79 -3.33 -11.41
N GLY A 69 0.54 -3.40 -11.57
CA GLY A 69 1.37 -2.27 -11.99
C GLY A 69 1.52 -1.17 -10.95
N VAL A 70 1.08 -1.39 -9.71
CA VAL A 70 1.21 -0.44 -8.58
C VAL A 70 2.37 -0.85 -7.68
N ASP A 71 3.34 0.05 -7.48
CA ASP A 71 4.50 -0.17 -6.62
C ASP A 71 4.23 0.28 -5.18
N LEU A 72 4.49 -0.58 -4.20
CA LEU A 72 4.30 -0.30 -2.79
C LEU A 72 5.62 -0.30 -2.03
N ASP A 73 5.79 0.62 -1.08
CA ASP A 73 6.96 0.64 -0.20
C ASP A 73 6.63 0.01 1.17
N ALA A 74 7.20 -1.17 1.44
CA ALA A 74 6.96 -1.92 2.66
C ALA A 74 8.09 -1.81 3.69
N CYS A 75 7.69 -1.64 4.95
CA CYS A 75 8.52 -1.88 6.11
C CYS A 75 8.21 -3.23 6.76
N PRO A 76 9.23 -4.13 6.84
CA PRO A 76 9.49 -5.18 7.82
C PRO A 76 8.62 -5.53 9.00
N GLN A 77 8.13 -4.49 9.61
CA GLN A 77 7.88 -4.48 11.04
C GLN A 77 6.67 -3.62 11.35
N HIS A 78 6.26 -2.76 10.41
CA HIS A 78 5.38 -1.66 10.75
C HIS A 78 4.25 -1.46 9.74
N GLY A 79 4.46 -1.68 8.44
CA GLY A 79 3.40 -1.42 7.47
C GLY A 79 3.88 -1.04 6.08
N VAL A 80 2.99 -0.41 5.32
CA VAL A 80 3.15 -0.12 3.89
C VAL A 80 2.79 1.33 3.61
N TRP A 81 3.56 1.95 2.72
CA TRP A 81 3.31 3.27 2.17
C TRP A 81 2.81 3.15 0.73
N LEU A 82 1.79 3.94 0.42
CA LEU A 82 1.27 4.13 -0.93
C LEU A 82 1.46 5.61 -1.27
N ASP A 83 1.92 5.89 -2.48
CA ASP A 83 1.95 7.23 -3.02
C ASP A 83 0.55 7.68 -3.46
N ASP A 84 0.45 8.94 -3.89
CA ASP A 84 -0.82 9.52 -4.29
C ASP A 84 -1.44 8.76 -5.49
N GLY A 85 -2.75 8.57 -5.46
CA GLY A 85 -3.52 7.82 -6.45
C GLY A 85 -3.36 6.28 -6.43
N GLU A 86 -2.32 5.74 -5.78
CA GLU A 86 -2.06 4.29 -5.78
C GLU A 86 -3.14 3.49 -5.04
N LEU A 87 -3.70 4.05 -3.96
CA LEU A 87 -4.80 3.41 -3.25
C LEU A 87 -6.04 3.25 -4.15
N GLY A 88 -6.34 4.27 -4.97
CA GLY A 88 -7.44 4.19 -5.93
C GLY A 88 -7.19 3.13 -6.99
N ALA A 89 -5.99 3.11 -7.56
CA ALA A 89 -5.59 2.09 -8.53
C ALA A 89 -5.71 0.67 -7.96
N LEU A 90 -5.30 0.45 -6.70
CA LEU A 90 -5.46 -0.84 -6.04
C LEU A 90 -6.92 -1.21 -5.80
N LEU A 91 -7.76 -0.27 -5.37
CA LEU A 91 -9.20 -0.50 -5.18
C LEU A 91 -9.90 -0.88 -6.49
N GLU A 92 -9.55 -0.20 -7.59
CA GLU A 92 -10.03 -0.57 -8.92
C GLU A 92 -9.55 -1.97 -9.29
N TYR A 93 -8.25 -2.24 -9.16
CA TYR A 93 -7.64 -3.53 -9.46
C TYR A 93 -8.30 -4.70 -8.70
N VAL A 94 -8.60 -4.54 -7.41
CA VAL A 94 -9.30 -5.57 -6.62
C VAL A 94 -10.80 -5.64 -6.92
N ALA A 95 -11.44 -4.57 -7.40
CA ALA A 95 -12.87 -4.57 -7.71
C ALA A 95 -13.19 -5.28 -9.05
N VAL A 96 -12.34 -5.14 -10.08
CA VAL A 96 -12.53 -5.83 -11.38
C VAL A 96 -12.13 -7.30 -11.35
N ARG A 97 -11.31 -7.70 -10.38
CA ARG A 97 -10.93 -9.08 -10.16
C ARG A 97 -11.73 -9.54 -8.95
N GLU A 98 -12.90 -10.18 -9.15
CA GLU A 98 -13.56 -10.96 -8.08
C GLU A 98 -12.47 -11.62 -7.22
N PRO A 99 -12.53 -11.56 -5.89
CA PRO A 99 -11.50 -12.21 -5.09
C PRO A 99 -11.47 -13.66 -5.55
N VAL A 100 -10.35 -14.09 -6.14
CA VAL A 100 -10.05 -15.51 -6.09
C VAL A 100 -9.82 -15.74 -4.61
N ALA A 101 -10.90 -16.11 -3.91
CA ALA A 101 -10.90 -16.34 -2.49
C ALA A 101 -9.81 -17.37 -2.19
N GLY A 102 -8.62 -16.89 -1.80
CA GLY A 102 -7.49 -17.73 -1.44
C GLY A 102 -6.25 -17.75 -2.35
N GLU A 103 -6.11 -16.91 -3.39
CA GLU A 103 -4.86 -16.92 -4.19
C GLU A 103 -4.15 -15.56 -4.25
N VAL A 104 -3.77 -15.02 -3.08
CA VAL A 104 -2.40 -14.50 -2.98
C VAL A 104 -1.54 -15.74 -2.75
N PRO A 105 -0.64 -16.14 -3.68
CA PRO A 105 0.10 -17.39 -3.54
C PRO A 105 0.66 -17.48 -2.13
N ARG A 106 0.38 -18.59 -1.42
CA ARG A 106 0.94 -18.82 -0.09
C ARG A 106 2.47 -18.62 -0.10
N GLU A 107 3.09 -18.85 -1.25
CA GLU A 107 4.50 -18.59 -1.55
C GLU A 107 4.87 -17.10 -1.45
N PHE A 108 4.01 -16.17 -1.86
CA PHE A 108 4.20 -14.72 -1.70
C PHE A 108 4.16 -14.31 -0.22
N TRP A 109 3.25 -14.88 0.58
CA TRP A 109 3.21 -14.66 2.04
C TRP A 109 4.30 -15.41 2.80
N GLN A 110 4.74 -16.56 2.31
CA GLN A 110 5.92 -17.26 2.81
C GLN A 110 7.19 -16.50 2.43
N TRP A 111 7.21 -15.83 1.28
CA TRP A 111 8.31 -14.99 0.83
C TRP A 111 8.39 -13.69 1.62
N LEU A 112 7.31 -12.89 1.72
CA LEU A 112 7.21 -11.72 2.60
C LEU A 112 7.43 -12.14 4.07
N GLY A 113 6.69 -13.14 4.56
CA GLY A 113 6.83 -13.62 5.94
C GLY A 113 8.17 -14.29 6.27
N SER A 114 8.95 -14.77 5.28
CA SER A 114 10.31 -15.29 5.49
C SER A 114 11.37 -14.18 5.37
N TRP A 115 11.12 -13.16 4.54
CA TRP A 115 11.91 -11.94 4.48
C TRP A 115 11.80 -11.13 5.78
N PHE A 116 10.58 -10.93 6.30
CA PHE A 116 10.31 -10.31 7.61
C PHE A 116 10.95 -11.08 8.79
N ARG A 117 11.24 -12.40 8.62
CA ARG A 117 11.86 -13.27 9.62
C ARG A 117 13.38 -13.44 9.47
N LYS A 118 14.01 -12.91 8.41
CA LYS A 118 15.46 -13.00 8.15
C LYS A 118 16.19 -11.65 8.19
N LEU A 119 15.56 -10.60 8.73
CA LEU A 119 16.18 -9.33 9.11
C LEU A 119 16.17 -9.12 10.62
#